data_AF-A0A9D0GCU2-F1
#
_entry.id   AF-A0A9D0GCU2-F1
#
_cell.length_a   1.000
_cell.length_b   1.000
_cell.length_c   1.000
_cell.angle_alpha   90.00
_cell.angle_beta   90.00
_cell.angle_gamma   90.00
#
_symmetry.space_group_name_H-M   'P 1'
#
loop_
_entity.id
_entity.type
_entity.pdbx_description
1 polymer ?
#
loop_
_entity_poly.entity_id
_entity_poly.type
_entity_poly.pdbx_seq_one_letter_code
_entity_poly.pdbx_strand_id
1 'polypeptide(L)'
;MDLDVLIGRLERYILEECPRFLGHRMVNEDEVRSHLAQLRQAVPEEIARAQEIIGERELVIESAQEEAERIIARAREEAERLASSHQFVVDAQRQAKSIVEEARQEAKRLQEDADEYVYDALSRLQAELTRELKVVENGLHRLEAERESFQQERRM
;
A
#
# COMPACT_ATOMS: atom_id res chain seq x y z
N MET A 1 7.68 11.51 55.97
CA MET A 1 8.83 10.92 56.70
C MET A 1 8.89 9.47 56.29
N ASP A 2 10.03 9.00 55.80
CA ASP A 2 10.14 7.61 55.39
C ASP A 2 9.93 6.68 56.58
N LEU A 3 9.12 5.65 56.36
CA LEU A 3 8.84 4.63 57.36
C LEU A 3 10.13 4.02 57.93
N ASP A 4 11.15 3.90 57.08
CA ASP A 4 12.49 3.43 57.40
C ASP A 4 13.19 4.32 58.45
N VAL A 5 13.00 5.64 58.36
CA VAL A 5 13.57 6.61 59.32
C VAL A 5 12.88 6.51 60.69
N LEU A 6 11.55 6.25 60.71
CA LEU A 6 10.79 6.08 61.95
C LEU A 6 11.12 4.75 62.64
N ILE A 7 11.24 3.67 61.86
CA ILE A 7 11.66 2.36 62.36
C ILE A 7 13.09 2.45 62.88
N GLY A 8 14.02 3.04 62.12
CA GLY A 8 15.41 3.22 62.55
C GLY A 8 15.57 4.09 63.79
N ARG A 9 14.68 5.09 64.00
CA ARG A 9 14.66 5.89 65.23
C ARG A 9 14.20 5.06 66.44
N LEU A 10 13.12 4.28 66.29
CA LEU A 10 12.64 3.40 67.36
C LEU A 10 13.67 2.30 67.69
N GLU A 11 14.30 1.74 66.66
CA GLU A 11 15.36 0.74 66.80
C GLU A 11 16.55 1.33 67.55
N ARG A 12 17.01 2.53 67.19
CA ARG A 12 18.07 3.24 67.91
C ARG A 12 17.71 3.50 69.38
N TYR A 13 16.49 3.98 69.63
CA TYR A 13 16.01 4.25 70.98
C TYR A 13 16.07 2.99 71.87
N ILE A 14 15.59 1.86 71.34
CA ILE A 14 15.57 0.59 72.07
C ILE A 14 16.98 -0.02 72.21
N LEU A 15 17.81 0.06 71.16
CA LEU A 15 19.10 -0.64 71.12
C LEU A 15 20.27 0.15 71.73
N GLU A 16 20.23 1.48 71.71
CA GLU A 16 21.36 2.33 72.09
C GLU A 16 21.08 3.21 73.32
N GLU A 17 19.86 3.77 73.44
CA GLU A 17 19.55 4.77 74.48
C GLU A 17 18.96 4.15 75.76
N CYS A 18 18.34 2.98 75.66
CA CYS A 18 17.74 2.28 76.82
C CYS A 18 18.83 1.61 77.70
N PRO A 19 18.95 1.97 79.00
CA PRO A 19 19.93 1.37 79.90
C PRO A 19 19.64 -0.12 80.14
N ARG A 20 20.70 -0.93 80.23
CA ARG A 20 20.60 -2.35 80.54
C ARG A 20 20.61 -2.59 82.04
N PHE A 21 19.64 -3.37 82.51
CA PHE A 21 19.53 -3.81 83.90
C PHE A 21 19.25 -5.32 83.96
N LEU A 22 20.12 -6.08 84.64
CA LEU A 22 20.03 -7.54 84.80
C LEU A 22 19.73 -8.32 83.50
N GLY A 23 20.39 -7.95 82.40
CA GLY A 23 20.19 -8.60 81.10
C GLY A 23 18.95 -8.13 80.32
N HIS A 24 18.09 -7.30 80.92
CA HIS A 24 16.94 -6.66 80.30
C HIS A 24 17.25 -5.20 79.95
N ARG A 25 16.52 -4.62 78.98
CA ARG A 25 16.59 -3.19 78.68
C ARG A 25 15.44 -2.48 79.38
N MET A 26 15.74 -1.41 80.11
CA MET A 26 14.71 -0.56 80.68
C MET A 26 14.26 0.45 79.64
N VAL A 27 12.99 0.36 79.28
CA VAL A 27 12.37 1.15 78.22
C VAL A 27 11.44 2.16 78.87
N ASN A 28 11.52 3.42 78.46
CA ASN A 28 10.50 4.40 78.84
C ASN A 28 9.23 4.13 78.02
N GLU A 29 8.14 3.81 78.71
CA GLU A 29 6.86 3.53 78.09
C GLU A 29 6.34 4.72 77.26
N ASP A 30 6.52 5.95 77.72
CA ASP A 30 6.01 7.15 77.06
C ASP A 30 6.73 7.42 75.73
N GLU A 31 8.05 7.23 75.71
CA GLU A 31 8.86 7.39 74.50
C GLU A 31 8.51 6.33 73.46
N VAL A 32 8.45 5.05 73.84
CA VAL A 32 8.06 3.98 72.90
C VAL A 32 6.63 4.16 72.42
N ARG A 33 5.71 4.59 73.31
CA ARG A 33 4.33 4.89 72.93
C ARG A 33 4.26 6.04 71.92
N SER A 34 5.08 7.07 72.05
CA SER A 34 5.18 8.18 71.09
C SER A 34 5.69 7.71 69.72
N HIS A 35 6.75 6.89 69.70
CA HIS A 35 7.31 6.34 68.46
C HIS A 35 6.35 5.37 67.77
N LEU A 36 5.67 4.50 68.54
CA LEU A 36 4.63 3.61 68.02
C LEU A 36 3.42 4.39 67.49
N ALA A 37 3.04 5.51 68.12
CA ALA A 37 1.98 6.37 67.62
C ALA A 37 2.34 7.01 66.27
N GLN A 38 3.59 7.47 66.11
CA GLN A 38 4.09 7.99 64.84
C GLN A 38 4.10 6.93 63.74
N LEU A 39 4.54 5.70 64.04
CA LEU A 39 4.48 4.58 63.10
C LEU A 39 3.03 4.21 62.75
N ARG A 40 2.13 4.21 63.74
CA ARG A 40 0.70 3.91 63.52
C ARG A 40 0.01 4.90 62.60
N GLN A 41 0.48 6.14 62.56
CA GLN A 41 -0.02 7.16 61.64
C GLN A 41 0.65 7.06 60.25
N ALA A 42 1.96 6.86 60.20
CA ALA A 42 2.71 6.86 58.94
C ALA A 42 2.54 5.58 58.10
N VAL A 43 2.40 4.41 58.72
CA VAL A 43 2.27 3.12 58.00
C VAL A 43 1.03 3.09 57.08
N PRO A 44 -0.19 3.43 57.55
CA PRO A 44 -1.36 3.44 56.68
C PRO A 44 -1.24 4.42 55.51
N GLU A 45 -0.65 5.60 55.74
CA GLU A 45 -0.42 6.60 54.69
C GLU A 45 0.54 6.09 53.61
N GLU A 46 1.61 5.38 53.98
CA GLU A 46 2.55 4.80 53.02
C GLU A 46 1.93 3.66 52.22
N ILE A 47 1.15 2.79 52.86
CA ILE A 47 0.43 1.70 52.20
C ILE A 47 -0.61 2.25 51.21
N ALA A 48 -1.35 3.30 51.59
CA ALA A 48 -2.33 3.94 50.72
C ALA A 48 -1.66 4.53 49.47
N ARG A 49 -0.53 5.23 49.64
CA ARG A 49 0.25 5.76 48.51
C ARG A 49 0.80 4.66 47.61
N ALA A 50 1.31 3.57 48.18
CA ALA A 50 1.77 2.42 47.39
C ALA A 50 0.63 1.80 46.56
N GLN A 51 -0.57 1.67 47.15
CA GLN A 51 -1.75 1.17 46.45
C GLN A 51 -2.21 2.10 45.32
N GLU A 52 -2.18 3.42 45.55
CA GLU A 52 -2.49 4.43 44.53
C GLU A 52 -1.53 4.33 43.34
N ILE A 53 -0.21 4.27 43.59
CA ILE A 53 0.81 4.12 42.55
C ILE A 53 0.61 2.82 41.74
N ILE A 54 0.25 1.72 42.42
CA ILE A 54 -0.04 0.45 41.73
C ILE A 54 -1.27 0.61 40.83
N GLY A 55 -2.35 1.24 41.31
CA GLY A 55 -3.55 1.49 40.52
C GLY A 55 -3.30 2.40 39.32
N GLU A 56 -2.53 3.48 39.50
CA GLU A 56 -2.12 4.36 38.39
C GLU A 56 -1.31 3.59 37.35
N ARG A 57 -0.38 2.73 37.79
CA ARG A 57 0.43 1.91 36.88
C ARG A 57 -0.43 0.94 36.09
N GLU A 58 -1.41 0.30 36.71
CA GLU A 58 -2.34 -0.60 36.02
C GLU A 58 -3.13 0.15 34.94
N LEU A 59 -3.65 1.34 35.27
CA LEU A 59 -4.37 2.19 34.33
C LEU A 59 -3.50 2.65 33.15
N VAL A 60 -2.24 2.98 33.40
CA VAL A 60 -1.28 3.31 32.33
C VAL A 60 -1.02 2.12 31.42
N ILE A 61 -0.87 0.91 32.00
CA ILE A 61 -0.66 -0.31 31.22
C ILE A 61 -1.88 -0.62 30.34
N GLU A 62 -3.09 -0.53 30.91
CA GLU A 62 -4.34 -0.74 30.18
C GLU A 62 -4.48 0.26 29.03
N SER A 63 -4.29 1.55 29.30
CA SER A 63 -4.33 2.59 28.26
C SER A 63 -3.28 2.37 27.17
N ALA A 64 -2.07 1.90 27.52
CA ALA A 64 -1.03 1.61 26.55
C ALA A 64 -1.36 0.38 25.69
N GLN A 65 -1.99 -0.64 26.28
CA GLN A 65 -2.46 -1.83 25.56
C GLN A 65 -3.57 -1.46 24.57
N GLU A 66 -4.58 -0.69 25.01
CA GLU A 66 -5.63 -0.21 24.12
C GLU A 66 -5.07 0.61 22.95
N GLU A 67 -4.14 1.53 23.22
CA GLU A 67 -3.55 2.35 22.16
C GLU A 67 -2.71 1.50 21.20
N ALA A 68 -1.96 0.51 21.71
CA ALA A 68 -1.24 -0.44 20.87
C ALA A 68 -2.19 -1.24 19.97
N GLU A 69 -3.32 -1.71 20.50
CA GLU A 69 -4.35 -2.41 19.73
C GLU A 69 -4.96 -1.51 18.65
N ARG A 70 -5.27 -0.25 18.98
CA ARG A 70 -5.75 0.76 18.01
C ARG A 70 -4.73 1.01 16.90
N ILE A 71 -3.46 1.14 17.23
CA ILE A 71 -2.38 1.34 16.25
C ILE A 71 -2.29 0.13 15.32
N ILE A 72 -2.31 -1.09 15.86
CA ILE A 72 -2.26 -2.32 15.07
C ILE A 72 -3.49 -2.43 14.15
N ALA A 73 -4.69 -2.12 14.65
CA ALA A 73 -5.91 -2.13 13.85
C ALA A 73 -5.83 -1.16 12.67
N ARG A 74 -5.42 0.09 12.92
CA ARG A 74 -5.22 1.10 11.85
C ARG A 74 -4.16 0.69 10.84
N ALA A 75 -3.05 0.12 11.30
CA ALA A 75 -1.99 -0.34 10.41
C ALA A 75 -2.46 -1.48 9.50
N ARG A 76 -3.29 -2.40 10.01
CA ARG A 76 -3.89 -3.48 9.21
C ARG A 76 -4.87 -2.94 8.17
N GLU A 77 -5.76 -2.03 8.57
CA GLU A 77 -6.72 -1.39 7.66
C GLU A 77 -5.99 -0.65 6.51
N GLU A 78 -4.95 0.11 6.84
CA GLU A 78 -4.14 0.81 5.84
C GLU A 78 -3.39 -0.16 4.91
N ALA A 79 -2.84 -1.25 5.45
CA ALA A 79 -2.20 -2.29 4.65
C ALA A 79 -3.18 -2.95 3.67
N GLU A 80 -4.40 -3.27 4.12
CA GLU A 80 -5.46 -3.80 3.26
C GLU A 80 -5.87 -2.79 2.17
N ARG A 81 -6.01 -1.51 2.51
CA ARG A 81 -6.32 -0.44 1.55
C ARG A 81 -5.24 -0.31 0.49
N LEU A 82 -3.96 -0.33 0.88
CA LEU A 82 -2.82 -0.28 -0.02
C LEU A 82 -2.74 -1.52 -0.91
N ALA A 83 -2.95 -2.72 -0.35
CA ALA A 83 -2.96 -3.96 -1.10
C ALA A 83 -4.08 -3.99 -2.15
N SER A 84 -5.29 -3.56 -1.76
CA SER A 84 -6.44 -3.43 -2.66
C SER A 84 -6.15 -2.43 -3.79
N SER A 85 -5.60 -1.27 -3.46
CA SER A 85 -5.21 -0.26 -4.45
C SER A 85 -4.13 -0.78 -5.41
N HIS A 86 -3.13 -1.48 -4.89
CA HIS A 86 -2.07 -2.07 -5.71
C HIS A 86 -2.62 -3.15 -6.65
N GLN A 87 -3.50 -4.03 -6.16
CA GLN A 87 -4.14 -5.05 -6.98
C GLN A 87 -4.96 -4.43 -8.11
N PHE A 88 -5.75 -3.39 -7.80
CA PHE A 88 -6.50 -2.63 -8.80
C PHE A 88 -5.59 -2.03 -9.88
N VAL A 89 -4.46 -1.43 -9.48
CA VAL A 89 -3.49 -0.85 -10.44
C VAL A 89 -2.87 -1.92 -11.33
N VAL A 90 -2.49 -3.08 -10.77
CA VAL A 90 -1.91 -4.19 -11.54
C VAL A 90 -2.92 -4.73 -12.55
N ASP A 91 -4.18 -4.90 -12.15
CA ASP A 91 -5.23 -5.39 -13.04
C ASP A 91 -5.56 -4.38 -14.14
N ALA A 92 -5.63 -3.08 -13.81
CA ALA A 92 -5.79 -2.01 -14.78
C ALA A 92 -4.64 -1.97 -15.80
N GLN A 93 -3.39 -2.14 -15.35
CA GLN A 93 -2.22 -2.23 -16.25
C GLN A 93 -2.28 -3.46 -17.17
N ARG A 94 -2.73 -4.60 -16.66
CA ARG A 94 -2.92 -5.82 -17.46
C ARG A 94 -3.99 -5.60 -18.53
N GLN A 95 -5.12 -5.02 -18.17
CA GLN A 95 -6.20 -4.73 -19.11
C GLN A 95 -5.77 -3.72 -20.17
N ALA A 96 -5.06 -2.65 -19.78
CA ALA A 96 -4.50 -1.68 -20.71
C ALA A 96 -3.54 -2.33 -21.72
N LYS A 97 -2.68 -3.26 -21.27
CA LYS A 97 -1.80 -4.02 -22.18
C LYS A 97 -2.60 -4.90 -23.15
N SER A 98 -3.66 -5.57 -22.70
CA SER A 98 -4.53 -6.36 -23.58
C SER A 98 -5.17 -5.49 -24.66
N ILE A 99 -5.75 -4.35 -24.27
CA ILE A 99 -6.38 -3.41 -25.20
C ILE A 99 -5.39 -2.90 -26.25
N VAL A 100 -4.16 -2.56 -25.84
CA VAL A 100 -3.13 -2.10 -26.78
C VAL A 100 -2.73 -3.21 -27.75
N GLU A 101 -2.62 -4.45 -27.28
CA GLU A 101 -2.26 -5.57 -28.14
C GLU A 101 -3.38 -5.93 -29.11
N GLU A 102 -4.63 -5.96 -28.65
CA GLU A 102 -5.82 -6.14 -29.50
C GLU A 102 -5.89 -5.05 -30.57
N ALA A 103 -5.73 -3.78 -30.18
CA ALA A 103 -5.74 -2.66 -31.12
C ALA A 103 -4.60 -2.76 -32.16
N ARG A 104 -3.42 -3.24 -31.77
CA ARG A 104 -2.30 -3.49 -32.70
C ARG A 104 -2.62 -4.61 -33.69
N GLN A 105 -3.21 -5.70 -33.21
CA GLN A 105 -3.60 -6.82 -34.06
C GLN A 105 -4.72 -6.44 -35.03
N GLU A 106 -5.66 -5.61 -34.59
CA GLU A 106 -6.74 -5.12 -35.43
C GLU A 106 -6.25 -4.10 -36.45
N ALA A 107 -5.36 -3.17 -36.07
CA ALA A 107 -4.72 -2.26 -37.00
C ALA A 107 -3.91 -3.01 -38.07
N LYS A 108 -3.19 -4.07 -37.68
CA LYS A 108 -2.46 -4.91 -38.63
C LYS A 108 -3.40 -5.62 -39.61
N ARG A 109 -4.49 -6.23 -39.12
CA ARG A 109 -5.51 -6.85 -39.97
C ARG A 109 -6.13 -5.85 -40.94
N LEU A 110 -6.51 -4.67 -40.45
CA LEU A 110 -7.07 -3.62 -41.28
C LEU A 110 -6.11 -3.18 -42.39
N GLN A 111 -4.81 -3.11 -42.08
CA GLN A 111 -3.79 -2.79 -43.08
C GLN A 111 -3.67 -3.89 -44.14
N GLU A 112 -3.63 -5.15 -43.72
CA GLU A 112 -3.59 -6.31 -44.63
C GLU A 112 -4.83 -6.34 -45.54
N ASP A 113 -6.03 -6.14 -44.98
CA ASP A 113 -7.29 -6.09 -45.72
C ASP A 113 -7.31 -4.91 -46.72
N ALA A 114 -6.78 -3.75 -46.33
CA ALA A 114 -6.69 -2.59 -47.20
C ALA A 114 -5.72 -2.80 -48.36
N ASP A 115 -4.56 -3.41 -48.09
CA ASP A 115 -3.57 -3.75 -49.11
C ASP A 115 -4.15 -4.76 -50.12
N GLU A 116 -4.88 -5.78 -49.65
CA GLU A 116 -5.56 -6.75 -50.50
C GLU A 116 -6.64 -6.07 -51.37
N TYR A 117 -7.46 -5.21 -50.77
CA TYR A 117 -8.47 -4.45 -51.51
C TYR A 117 -7.86 -3.57 -52.60
N VAL A 118 -6.78 -2.86 -52.30
CA VAL A 118 -6.07 -2.01 -53.27
C VAL A 118 -5.48 -2.86 -54.40
N TYR A 119 -4.88 -4.00 -54.08
CA TYR A 119 -4.35 -4.92 -55.08
C TYR A 119 -5.44 -5.41 -56.04
N ASP A 120 -6.59 -5.82 -55.51
CA ASP A 120 -7.74 -6.25 -56.30
C ASP A 120 -8.29 -5.13 -57.20
N ALA A 121 -8.44 -3.93 -56.64
CA ALA A 121 -8.92 -2.77 -57.39
C ALA A 121 -7.98 -2.41 -58.54
N LEU A 122 -6.67 -2.37 -58.27
CA LEU A 122 -5.65 -2.09 -59.29
C LEU A 122 -5.58 -3.19 -60.35
N SER A 123 -5.71 -4.45 -59.96
CA SER A 123 -5.71 -5.59 -60.89
C SER A 123 -6.91 -5.55 -61.85
N ARG A 124 -8.10 -5.19 -61.33
CA ARG A 124 -9.29 -4.98 -62.17
C ARG A 124 -9.10 -3.82 -63.14
N LEU A 125 -8.59 -2.69 -62.65
CA LEU A 125 -8.31 -1.53 -63.48
C LEU A 125 -7.30 -1.86 -64.60
N GLN A 126 -6.23 -2.59 -64.28
CA GLN A 126 -5.25 -3.05 -65.27
C GLN A 126 -5.92 -3.90 -66.35
N ALA A 127 -6.79 -4.84 -65.97
CA ALA A 127 -7.48 -5.71 -66.91
C ALA A 127 -8.47 -4.96 -67.81
N GLU A 128 -9.09 -3.90 -67.31
CA GLU A 128 -9.93 -2.99 -68.11
C GLU A 128 -9.10 -2.17 -69.09
N LEU A 129 -8.04 -1.51 -68.61
CA LEU A 129 -7.15 -0.71 -69.47
C LEU A 129 -6.49 -1.54 -70.56
N THR A 130 -6.11 -2.78 -70.27
CA THR A 130 -5.54 -3.70 -71.27
C THR A 130 -6.58 -4.07 -72.34
N ARG A 131 -7.85 -4.24 -71.96
CA ARG A 131 -8.94 -4.48 -72.91
C ARG A 131 -9.18 -3.25 -73.80
N GLU A 132 -9.24 -2.06 -73.21
CA GLU A 132 -9.43 -0.82 -73.96
C GLU A 132 -8.26 -0.54 -74.92
N LEU A 133 -7.02 -0.71 -74.46
CA LEU A 133 -5.83 -0.59 -75.31
C LEU A 133 -5.91 -1.54 -76.50
N LYS A 134 -6.32 -2.79 -76.29
CA LYS A 134 -6.48 -3.76 -77.38
C LYS A 134 -7.55 -3.33 -78.39
N VAL A 135 -8.64 -2.69 -77.95
CA VAL A 135 -9.65 -2.12 -78.85
C VAL A 135 -9.05 -0.99 -79.69
N VAL A 136 -8.27 -0.10 -79.07
CA VAL A 136 -7.60 1.01 -79.76
C VAL A 136 -6.58 0.50 -80.77
N GLU A 137 -5.74 -0.47 -80.39
CA GLU A 137 -4.74 -1.10 -81.28
C GLU A 137 -5.42 -1.75 -82.49
N ASN A 138 -6.50 -2.52 -82.27
CA ASN A 138 -7.26 -3.11 -83.37
C ASN A 138 -7.87 -2.04 -84.29
N GLY A 139 -8.37 -0.93 -83.73
CA GLY A 139 -8.89 0.20 -84.50
C GLY A 139 -7.82 0.88 -85.35
N LEU A 140 -6.63 1.11 -84.78
CA LEU A 140 -5.47 1.67 -85.50
C LEU A 140 -5.02 0.76 -86.64
N HIS A 141 -4.84 -0.53 -86.38
CA HIS A 141 -4.47 -1.50 -87.41
C HIS A 141 -5.48 -1.54 -88.56
N ARG A 142 -6.77 -1.40 -88.27
CA ARG A 142 -7.81 -1.36 -89.30
C ARG A 142 -7.69 -0.10 -90.18
N LEU A 143 -7.45 1.06 -89.57
CA LEU A 143 -7.27 2.32 -90.30
C LEU A 143 -5.97 2.34 -91.13
N GLU A 144 -4.91 1.71 -90.63
CA GLU A 144 -3.65 1.53 -91.38
C GLU A 144 -3.89 0.67 -92.63
N ALA A 145 -4.56 -0.48 -92.48
CA ALA A 145 -4.92 -1.35 -93.59
C ALA A 145 -5.82 -0.64 -94.62
N GLU A 146 -6.80 0.14 -94.16
CA GLU A 146 -7.63 1.00 -95.03
C GLU A 146 -6.78 2.07 -95.75
N ARG A 147 -5.82 2.71 -95.07
CA ARG A 147 -4.92 3.69 -95.71
C ARG A 147 -4.04 3.06 -96.79
N GLU A 148 -3.52 1.87 -96.56
CA GLU A 148 -2.65 1.18 -97.52
C GLU A 148 -3.42 0.76 -98.78
N SER A 149 -4.66 0.26 -98.62
CA SER A 149 -5.51 -0.08 -99.76
C SER A 149 -5.88 1.16 -100.61
N PHE A 150 -6.24 2.28 -99.96
CA PHE A 150 -6.50 3.55 -100.67
C PHE A 150 -5.26 4.10 -101.40
N GLN A 151 -4.05 3.86 -100.88
CA GLN A 151 -2.82 4.27 -101.56
C GLN A 151 -2.46 3.37 -102.76
N GLN A 152 -2.82 2.09 -102.72
CA GLN A 152 -2.69 1.18 -103.87
C GLN A 152 -3.68 1.51 -104.99
N GLU A 153 -4.93 1.81 -104.68
CA GLU A 153 -5.94 2.19 -105.67
C GLU A 153 -5.62 3.51 -106.37
N ARG A 154 -4.97 4.47 -105.68
CA ARG A 154 -4.54 5.75 -106.28
C ARG A 154 -3.26 5.67 -107.11
N ARG A 155 -2.55 4.54 -107.11
CA ARG A 155 -1.33 4.31 -107.90
C ARG A 155 -1.58 3.51 -109.18
N MET A 156 -2.77 2.97 -109.37
CA MET A 156 -3.25 2.44 -110.66
C MET A 156 -3.97 3.53 -111.45
#